data_AF-A0A2T0WR27-F1
#
_entry.id   AF-A0A2T0WR27-F1
#
_cell.length_a   1.000
_cell.length_b   1.000
_cell.length_c   1.000
_cell.angle_alpha   90.00
_cell.angle_beta   90.00
_cell.angle_gamma   90.00
#
_symmetry.space_group_name_H-M   'P 1'
#
loop_
_entity.id
_entity.type
_entity.pdbx_description
1 polymer ?
#
loop_
_entity_poly.entity_id
_entity_poly.type
_entity_poly.pdbx_seq_one_letter_code
_entity_poly.pdbx_strand_id
1 'polypeptide(L)'
;MSKNSNTWIAFIAGAGIGAALGVLFAPDTGKNTRDKLTYKLSRYSEELEVLINDLREGKNLPQNEARSEGNKVISDAKNKAENLLSDVNKLIEQINREAN
;
A
#
# COMPACT_ATOMS: atom_id res chain seq x y z
N MET A 1 -7.46 -14.39 24.21
CA MET A 1 -8.08 -14.27 22.88
C MET A 1 -6.97 -14.39 21.83
N SER A 2 -6.79 -15.54 21.17
CA SER A 2 -5.65 -15.79 20.25
C SER A 2 -6.00 -16.62 19.01
N LYS A 3 -7.27 -17.02 18.83
CA LYS A 3 -7.67 -17.88 17.70
C LYS A 3 -7.65 -17.15 16.34
N ASN A 4 -7.99 -15.86 16.31
CA ASN A 4 -8.12 -15.13 15.04
C ASN A 4 -6.76 -14.83 14.39
N SER A 5 -5.74 -14.43 15.17
CA SER A 5 -4.40 -14.12 14.63
C SER A 5 -3.76 -15.33 13.96
N ASN A 6 -3.90 -16.51 14.55
CA ASN A 6 -3.32 -17.74 13.99
C ASN A 6 -4.00 -18.17 12.69
N THR A 7 -5.31 -17.94 12.56
CA THR A 7 -6.04 -18.23 11.31
C THR A 7 -5.62 -17.31 10.18
N TRP A 8 -5.41 -16.01 10.43
CA TRP A 8 -4.92 -15.07 9.40
C TRP A 8 -3.51 -15.43 8.93
N ILE A 9 -2.61 -15.80 9.85
CA ILE A 9 -1.26 -16.23 9.51
C ILE A 9 -1.29 -17.50 8.66
N ALA A 10 -2.09 -18.50 9.04
CA ALA A 10 -2.25 -19.73 8.27
C ALA A 10 -2.84 -19.48 6.88
N PHE A 11 -3.80 -18.56 6.76
CA PHE A 11 -4.39 -18.17 5.48
C PHE A 11 -3.36 -17.48 4.57
N ILE A 12 -2.61 -16.50 5.08
CA ILE A 12 -1.56 -15.80 4.32
C ILE A 12 -0.47 -16.78 3.90
N ALA A 13 -0.05 -17.68 4.79
CA ALA A 13 0.94 -18.69 4.47
C ALA A 13 0.44 -19.64 3.37
N GLY A 14 -0.79 -20.15 3.49
CA GLY A 14 -1.40 -21.01 2.48
C GLY A 14 -1.59 -20.29 1.13
N ALA A 15 -2.10 -19.06 1.15
CA ALA A 15 -2.27 -18.24 -0.04
C ALA A 15 -0.93 -17.91 -0.70
N GLY A 16 0.11 -17.60 0.07
CA GLY A 16 1.45 -17.33 -0.43
C GLY A 16 2.07 -18.54 -1.11
N ILE A 17 1.99 -19.73 -0.48
CA ILE A 17 2.44 -20.99 -1.08
C ILE A 17 1.64 -21.30 -2.36
N GLY A 18 0.31 -21.16 -2.31
CA GLY A 18 -0.56 -21.40 -3.46
C GLY A 18 -0.28 -20.45 -4.63
N ALA A 19 -0.06 -19.16 -4.36
CA ALA A 19 0.29 -18.17 -5.37
C ALA A 19 1.67 -18.45 -5.97
N ALA A 20 2.67 -18.81 -5.14
CA ALA A 20 4.00 -19.17 -5.63
C ALA A 20 3.94 -20.37 -6.58
N LEU A 21 3.23 -21.43 -6.18
CA LEU A 21 3.01 -22.60 -7.03
C LEU A 21 2.22 -22.26 -8.29
N GLY A 22 1.19 -21.40 -8.19
CA GLY A 22 0.39 -20.96 -9.33
C GLY A 22 1.22 -20.19 -10.37
N VAL A 23 2.08 -19.29 -9.92
CA VAL A 23 3.01 -18.54 -10.80
C VAL A 23 4.05 -19.47 -11.42
N LEU A 24 4.57 -20.45 -10.68
CA LEU A 24 5.51 -21.44 -11.22
C LEU A 24 4.86 -22.36 -12.26
N PHE A 25 3.60 -22.73 -12.06
CA PHE A 25 2.86 -23.58 -12.99
C PHE A 25 2.46 -22.83 -14.27
N ALA A 26 2.08 -21.56 -14.14
CA ALA A 26 1.66 -20.72 -15.26
C ALA A 26 2.28 -19.31 -15.17
N PRO A 27 3.55 -19.15 -15.59
CA PRO A 27 4.21 -17.85 -15.59
C PRO A 27 3.71 -16.99 -16.75
N ASP A 28 3.38 -15.74 -16.44
CA ASP A 28 3.20 -14.69 -17.45
C ASP A 28 4.58 -14.13 -17.83
N THR A 29 4.70 -13.53 -19.01
CA THR A 29 5.99 -12.96 -19.44
C THR A 29 6.42 -11.84 -18.48
N GLY A 30 7.74 -11.69 -18.27
CA GLY A 30 8.28 -10.64 -17.41
C GLY A 30 7.80 -9.25 -17.83
N LYS A 31 7.74 -8.98 -19.14
CA LYS A 31 7.19 -7.73 -19.68
C LYS A 31 5.74 -7.50 -19.24
N ASN A 32 4.84 -8.47 -19.46
CA ASN A 32 3.43 -8.30 -19.12
C ASN A 32 3.20 -8.17 -17.60
N THR A 33 3.96 -8.92 -16.80
CA THR A 33 3.88 -8.83 -15.33
C THR A 33 4.30 -7.45 -14.83
N ARG A 34 5.38 -6.89 -15.38
CA ARG A 34 5.88 -5.55 -15.04
C ARG A 34 4.92 -4.46 -15.51
N ASP A 35 4.42 -4.55 -16.74
CA ASP A 35 3.41 -3.62 -17.28
C ASP A 35 2.16 -3.58 -16.37
N LYS A 36 1.64 -4.76 -15.98
CA LYS A 36 0.51 -4.89 -15.06
C LYS A 36 0.83 -4.34 -13.66
N LEU A 37 2.03 -4.58 -13.14
CA LEU A 37 2.43 -4.14 -11.80
C LEU A 37 2.62 -2.64 -11.75
N THR A 38 3.34 -2.06 -12.71
CA THR A 38 3.52 -0.61 -12.86
C THR A 38 2.18 0.10 -12.98
N TYR A 39 1.23 -0.43 -13.78
CA TYR A 39 -0.11 0.15 -13.88
C TYR A 39 -0.84 0.17 -12.53
N LYS A 40 -0.84 -0.95 -11.80
CA LYS A 40 -1.51 -1.05 -10.50
C LYS A 40 -0.87 -0.14 -9.45
N LEU A 41 0.46 -0.11 -9.39
CA LEU A 41 1.21 0.73 -8.46
C LEU A 41 0.99 2.21 -8.77
N SER A 42 0.99 2.61 -10.04
CA SER A 42 0.71 4.00 -10.44
C SER A 42 -0.67 4.45 -9.98
N ARG A 43 -1.69 3.59 -10.16
CA ARG A 43 -3.05 3.89 -9.70
C ARG A 43 -3.13 4.03 -8.18
N TYR A 44 -2.41 3.18 -7.44
CA TYR A 44 -2.36 3.29 -5.99
C TYR A 44 -1.60 4.52 -5.50
N SER A 45 -0.51 4.91 -6.17
CA SER A 45 0.16 6.18 -5.86
C SER A 45 -0.80 7.35 -6.02
N GLU A 46 -1.58 7.39 -7.09
CA GLU A 46 -2.57 8.45 -7.33
C GLU A 46 -3.67 8.46 -6.25
N GLU A 47 -4.22 7.29 -5.90
CA GLU A 47 -5.21 7.18 -4.81
C GLU A 47 -4.63 7.62 -3.45
N LEU A 48 -3.38 7.28 -3.17
CA LEU A 48 -2.68 7.70 -1.95
C LEU A 48 -2.44 9.20 -1.91
N GLU A 49 -2.08 9.80 -3.04
CA GLU A 49 -1.88 11.25 -3.14
C GLU A 49 -3.19 12.01 -2.87
N VAL A 50 -4.31 11.54 -3.43
CA VAL A 50 -5.65 12.09 -3.12
C VAL A 50 -5.94 11.98 -1.62
N LEU A 51 -5.73 10.81 -1.01
CA LEU A 51 -5.97 10.63 0.42
C LEU A 51 -5.09 11.53 1.30
N ILE A 52 -3.82 11.71 0.93
CA ILE A 52 -2.90 12.62 1.64
C ILE A 52 -3.39 14.06 1.52
N ASN A 53 -3.87 14.47 0.35
CA ASN A 53 -4.40 15.81 0.14
C ASN A 53 -5.68 16.04 0.95
N ASP A 54 -6.60 15.07 0.99
CA ASP A 54 -7.80 15.13 1.84
C ASP A 54 -7.45 15.27 3.34
N LEU A 55 -6.42 14.56 3.79
CA LEU A 55 -5.92 14.66 5.17
C LEU A 55 -5.25 16.01 5.44
N ARG A 56 -4.63 16.64 4.44
CA ARG A 56 -4.03 17.98 4.54
C ARG A 56 -5.08 19.08 4.61
N GLU A 57 -6.16 18.95 3.84
CA GLU A 57 -7.23 19.95 3.79
C GLU A 57 -8.06 20.00 5.07
N GLY A 58 -8.15 18.89 5.81
CA GLY A 58 -8.62 18.84 7.20
C GLY A 58 -10.07 19.31 7.42
N LYS A 59 -10.97 18.40 7.83
CA LYS A 59 -12.32 18.80 8.28
C LYS A 59 -12.22 19.72 9.51
N ASN A 60 -12.84 20.91 9.43
CA ASN A 60 -12.98 21.85 10.53
C ASN A 60 -13.82 21.24 11.67
N LEU A 61 -13.14 20.57 12.62
CA LEU A 61 -13.76 20.02 13.82
C LEU A 61 -13.72 21.06 14.97
N PRO A 62 -14.72 21.07 15.87
CA PRO A 62 -14.75 21.97 17.03
C PRO A 62 -13.51 21.79 17.93
N GLN A 63 -13.03 22.89 18.54
CA GLN A 63 -11.80 22.90 19.34
C GLN A 63 -12.02 22.24 20.71
N ASN A 64 -11.51 21.02 20.92
CA ASN A 64 -11.53 20.27 22.18
C ASN A 64 -10.26 19.40 22.32
N GLU A 65 -10.04 18.74 23.47
CA GLU A 65 -8.89 17.84 23.70
C GLU A 65 -8.84 16.68 22.69
N ALA A 66 -9.99 16.17 22.25
CA ALA A 66 -10.06 15.15 21.21
C ALA A 66 -9.51 15.62 19.85
N ARG A 67 -9.46 16.94 19.58
CA ARG A 67 -8.80 17.52 18.40
C ARG A 67 -7.29 17.42 18.49
N SER A 68 -6.69 17.59 19.68
CA SER A 68 -5.24 17.50 19.84
C SER A 68 -4.72 16.09 19.54
N GLU A 69 -5.38 15.09 20.13
CA GLU A 69 -5.10 13.67 19.86
C GLU A 69 -5.45 13.28 18.42
N GLY A 70 -6.58 13.76 17.89
CA GLY A 70 -6.98 13.53 16.51
C GLY A 70 -5.97 14.09 15.49
N ASN A 71 -5.47 15.30 15.72
CA ASN A 71 -4.44 15.91 14.89
C ASN A 71 -3.14 15.12 14.91
N LYS A 72 -2.75 14.55 16.05
CA LYS A 72 -1.57 13.69 16.15
C LYS A 72 -1.72 12.42 15.33
N VAL A 73 -2.88 11.74 15.44
CA VAL A 73 -3.18 10.55 14.64
C VAL A 73 -3.22 10.87 13.14
N ILE A 74 -3.84 12.00 12.75
CA ILE A 74 -3.86 12.47 11.35
C ILE A 74 -2.45 12.77 10.86
N SER A 75 -1.62 13.42 11.68
CA SER A 75 -0.22 13.70 11.35
C SER A 75 0.59 12.42 11.17
N ASP A 76 0.43 11.44 12.05
CA ASP A 76 1.11 10.14 11.95
C ASP A 76 0.64 9.35 10.73
N ALA A 77 -0.67 9.36 10.44
CA ALA A 77 -1.25 8.74 9.25
C ALA A 77 -0.73 9.40 7.97
N LYS A 78 -0.67 10.73 7.92
CA LYS A 78 -0.10 11.50 6.82
C LYS A 78 1.37 11.12 6.60
N ASN A 79 2.20 11.14 7.64
CA ASN A 79 3.62 10.79 7.54
C ASN A 79 3.81 9.36 7.02
N LYS A 80 3.01 8.40 7.50
CA LYS A 80 3.04 7.02 7.01
C LYS A 80 2.60 6.90 5.55
N ALA A 81 1.58 7.64 5.15
CA ALA A 81 1.09 7.66 3.78
C ALA A 81 2.12 8.31 2.82
N GLU A 82 2.78 9.38 3.22
CA GLU A 82 3.85 10.03 2.42
C GLU A 82 5.06 9.09 2.24
N ASN A 83 5.46 8.37 3.30
CA ASN A 83 6.49 7.34 3.19
C ASN A 83 6.07 6.21 2.24
N LEU A 84 4.83 5.75 2.36
CA LEU A 84 4.30 4.70 1.49
C LEU A 84 4.26 5.15 0.02
N LEU A 85 3.82 6.39 -0.25
CA LEU A 85 3.82 6.97 -1.59
C LEU A 85 5.24 7.03 -2.17
N SER A 86 6.23 7.44 -1.36
CA SER A 86 7.64 7.43 -1.75
C SER A 86 8.11 6.03 -2.13
N ASP A 87 7.77 5.03 -1.33
CA ASP A 87 8.21 3.66 -1.56
C ASP A 87 7.54 3.02 -2.78
N VAL A 88 6.26 3.33 -3.04
CA VAL A 88 5.57 2.90 -4.27
C VAL A 88 6.21 3.52 -5.50
N ASN A 89 6.53 4.82 -5.47
CA ASN A 89 7.20 5.49 -6.58
C ASN A 89 8.59 4.90 -6.84
N LYS A 90 9.39 4.65 -5.79
CA LYS A 90 10.68 3.96 -5.91
C LYS A 90 10.53 2.56 -6.51
N LEU A 91 9.51 1.81 -6.11
CA LEU A 91 9.24 0.48 -6.63
C LEU A 91 8.90 0.51 -8.11
N ILE A 92 8.05 1.44 -8.55
CA ILE A 92 7.75 1.66 -9.97
C ILE A 92 9.04 1.97 -10.74
N GLU A 93 9.88 2.86 -10.22
CA GLU A 93 11.15 3.18 -10.87
C GLU A 93 12.08 1.98 -10.96
N GLN A 94 12.20 1.15 -9.92
CA GLN A 94 13.00 -0.08 -9.94
C GLN A 94 12.46 -1.08 -10.97
N ILE A 95 11.15 -1.31 -10.97
CA ILE A 95 10.46 -2.16 -11.94
C ILE A 95 10.64 -1.66 -13.37
N ASN A 96 10.84 -0.36 -13.60
CA ASN A 96 11.10 0.16 -14.95
C ASN A 96 12.60 0.21 -15.29
N ARG A 97 13.48 0.43 -14.31
CA ARG A 97 14.94 0.48 -14.50
C ARG A 97 15.55 -0.86 -14.89
N GLU A 98 15.09 -1.96 -14.31
CA GLU A 98 15.55 -3.32 -14.65
C GLU A 98 15.11 -3.77 -16.07
N ALA A 99 14.55 -2.87 -16.90
CA ALA A 99 14.04 -3.17 -18.24
C ALA A 99 15.07 -2.82 -19.31
N ASN A 100 16.08 -2.03 -18.93
CA ASN A 100 17.17 -1.56 -19.76
C ASN A 100 18.47 -2.30 -19.43
#